data_AF-A0A0J9T154-F1
#
_entry.id   AF-A0A0J9T154-F1
#
_cell.length_a   1.000
_cell.length_b   1.000
_cell.length_c   1.000
_cell.angle_alpha   90.00
_cell.angle_beta   90.00
_cell.angle_gamma   90.00
#
_symmetry.space_group_name_H-M   'P 1'
#
loop_
_entity.id
_entity.type
_entity.pdbx_description
1 polymer ?
#
loop_
_entity_poly.entity_id
_entity_poly.type
_entity_poly.pdbx_seq_one_letter_code
_entity_poly.pdbx_strand_id
1 'polypeptide(L)'
;MIKSTESHSYFELLEKFYKEFENLNYCTEYHKNNIDEHEHAELKVLYDLYDDFYKFKTESSGNRKTKCDHGTKCVTIYKQHVDKCQKKYENGLCINLIMFKNQYDEHIENMKWCHEKIQHLDSIESDIKTIILLPFVVMIVISIILLLLYKVCNNTILNNF
;
A
#
# COMPACT_ATOMS: atom_id res chain seq x y z
N MET A 1 -20.62 -11.54 -18.24
CA MET A 1 -19.54 -11.00 -19.11
C MET A 1 -20.14 -9.83 -19.87
N ILE A 2 -19.89 -8.60 -19.42
CA ILE A 2 -20.41 -7.40 -20.09
C ILE A 2 -19.57 -7.22 -21.37
N LYS A 3 -20.16 -7.51 -22.53
CA LYS A 3 -19.61 -7.10 -23.83
C LYS A 3 -20.03 -5.64 -24.04
N SER A 4 -19.09 -4.69 -24.03
CA SER A 4 -19.36 -3.33 -24.47
C SER A 4 -18.71 -3.08 -25.83
N THR A 5 -19.52 -2.64 -26.79
CA THR A 5 -19.16 -2.24 -28.16
C THR A 5 -19.27 -0.74 -28.38
N GLU A 6 -19.35 0.06 -27.32
CA GLU A 6 -19.34 1.52 -27.38
C GLU A 6 -18.34 2.07 -26.36
N SER A 7 -17.65 3.15 -26.75
CA SER A 7 -16.70 3.89 -25.90
C SER A 7 -17.46 4.63 -24.80
N HIS A 8 -18.01 3.90 -23.85
CA HIS A 8 -18.59 4.46 -22.64
C HIS A 8 -17.47 4.93 -21.71
N SER A 9 -17.66 6.08 -21.08
CA SER A 9 -16.76 6.49 -20.00
C SER A 9 -16.90 5.50 -18.84
N TYR A 10 -15.84 5.29 -18.07
CA TYR A 10 -15.88 4.38 -16.91
C TYR A 10 -16.97 4.79 -15.91
N PHE A 11 -17.35 6.07 -15.88
CA PHE A 11 -18.44 6.61 -15.06
C PHE A 11 -19.80 6.05 -15.49
N GLU A 12 -20.08 6.03 -16.80
CA GLU A 12 -21.33 5.48 -17.34
C GLU A 12 -21.45 3.98 -17.07
N LEU A 13 -20.34 3.25 -17.11
CA LEU A 13 -20.29 1.83 -16.78
C LEU A 13 -20.61 1.58 -15.30
N LEU A 14 -20.07 2.40 -14.40
CA LEU A 14 -20.32 2.31 -12.96
C LEU A 14 -21.78 2.65 -12.63
N GLU A 15 -22.32 3.72 -13.22
CA GLU A 15 -23.74 4.09 -13.06
C GLU A 15 -24.66 2.96 -13.53
N LYS A 16 -24.34 2.34 -14.67
CA LYS A 16 -25.12 1.21 -15.20
C LYS A 16 -25.05 0.00 -14.28
N PHE A 17 -23.87 -0.31 -13.73
CA PHE A 17 -23.70 -1.40 -12.77
C PHE A 17 -24.54 -1.19 -11.50
N TYR A 18 -24.55 0.01 -10.93
CA TYR A 18 -25.35 0.29 -9.73
C TYR A 18 -26.86 0.15 -9.97
N LYS A 19 -27.33 0.48 -11.18
CA LYS A 19 -28.74 0.30 -11.56
C LYS A 19 -29.11 -1.16 -11.85
N GLU A 20 -28.14 -2.01 -12.18
CA GLU A 20 -28.39 -3.43 -12.49
C GLU A 20 -28.79 -4.23 -11.24
N PHE A 21 -28.38 -3.78 -10.06
CA PHE A 21 -28.68 -4.44 -8.79
C PHE A 21 -29.52 -3.53 -7.89
N GLU A 22 -30.77 -3.90 -7.57
CA GLU A 22 -31.68 -3.09 -6.75
C GLU A 22 -31.07 -2.62 -5.43
N ASN A 23 -30.31 -3.50 -4.77
CA ASN A 23 -29.63 -3.21 -3.52
C ASN A 23 -28.46 -2.23 -3.66
N LEU A 24 -27.99 -1.94 -4.88
CA LEU A 24 -26.97 -0.95 -5.18
C LEU A 24 -27.54 0.31 -5.82
N ASN A 25 -28.85 0.38 -6.06
CA ASN A 25 -29.45 1.54 -6.71
C ASN A 25 -29.22 2.84 -5.93
N TYR A 26 -29.16 2.77 -4.59
CA TYR A 26 -28.82 3.92 -3.73
C TYR A 26 -27.39 4.44 -3.98
N CYS A 27 -26.47 3.58 -4.44
CA CYS A 27 -25.11 3.98 -4.81
C CYS A 27 -25.10 4.88 -6.05
N THR A 28 -26.13 4.82 -6.91
CA THR A 28 -26.25 5.69 -8.09
C THR A 28 -26.30 7.16 -7.71
N GLU A 29 -27.07 7.49 -6.67
CA GLU A 29 -27.21 8.88 -6.20
C GLU A 29 -25.96 9.33 -5.44
N TYR A 30 -25.36 8.43 -4.65
CA TYR A 30 -24.07 8.69 -4.02
C TYR A 30 -22.97 8.96 -5.07
N HIS A 31 -22.89 8.12 -6.11
CA HIS A 31 -21.93 8.25 -7.20
C HIS A 31 -22.06 9.58 -7.94
N LYS A 32 -23.29 10.02 -8.25
CA LYS A 32 -23.51 11.32 -8.91
C LYS A 32 -23.12 12.52 -8.07
N ASN A 33 -23.31 12.43 -6.76
CA ASN A 33 -23.17 13.57 -5.86
C ASN A 33 -21.81 13.63 -5.15
N ASN A 34 -21.07 12.52 -5.09
CA ASN A 34 -19.86 12.37 -4.26
C ASN A 34 -18.69 11.68 -4.98
N ILE A 35 -18.77 11.47 -6.30
CA ILE A 35 -17.63 11.02 -7.11
C ILE A 35 -17.42 12.08 -8.18
N ASP A 36 -16.49 12.98 -7.91
CA ASP A 36 -16.01 13.94 -8.88
C ASP A 36 -15.00 13.31 -9.87
N GLU A 37 -14.55 14.10 -10.84
CA GLU A 37 -13.60 13.64 -11.86
C GLU A 37 -12.26 13.18 -11.26
N HIS A 38 -11.84 13.77 -10.13
CA HIS A 38 -10.61 13.39 -9.45
C HIS A 38 -10.78 12.04 -8.74
N GLU A 39 -11.85 11.85 -7.97
CA GLU A 39 -12.17 10.57 -7.31
C GLU A 39 -12.37 9.45 -8.35
N HIS A 40 -12.95 9.79 -9.50
CA HIS A 40 -13.07 8.87 -10.62
C HIS A 40 -11.71 8.42 -11.18
N ALA A 41 -10.78 9.36 -11.35
CA ALA A 41 -9.43 9.04 -11.80
C ALA A 41 -8.69 8.14 -10.80
N GLU A 42 -8.85 8.38 -9.50
CA GLU A 42 -8.29 7.52 -8.45
C GLU A 42 -8.89 6.10 -8.48
N LEU A 43 -10.20 5.97 -8.66
CA LEU A 43 -10.87 4.67 -8.83
C LEU A 43 -10.34 3.91 -10.04
N LYS A 44 -10.10 4.61 -11.16
CA LYS A 44 -9.53 3.99 -12.35
C LYS A 44 -8.11 3.48 -12.09
N VAL A 45 -7.28 4.24 -11.38
CA VAL A 45 -5.93 3.80 -10.98
C VAL A 45 -5.99 2.52 -10.16
N LEU A 46 -6.91 2.45 -9.19
CA LEU A 46 -7.10 1.24 -8.38
C LEU A 46 -7.59 0.06 -9.22
N TYR A 47 -8.54 0.28 -10.12
CA TYR A 47 -9.03 -0.75 -11.02
C TYR A 47 -7.91 -1.33 -11.88
N ASP A 48 -7.15 -0.47 -12.57
CA ASP A 48 -6.04 -0.89 -13.44
C ASP A 48 -4.98 -1.66 -12.63
N LEU A 49 -4.66 -1.19 -11.43
CA LEU A 49 -3.70 -1.85 -10.53
C LEU A 49 -4.13 -3.27 -10.13
N TYR A 50 -5.40 -3.44 -9.73
CA TYR A 50 -5.91 -4.75 -9.30
C TYR A 50 -6.16 -5.71 -10.47
N ASP A 51 -6.56 -5.20 -11.64
CA ASP A 51 -6.69 -6.01 -12.86
C ASP A 51 -5.32 -6.56 -13.30
N ASP A 52 -4.29 -5.71 -13.36
CA ASP A 52 -2.92 -6.15 -13.62
C ASP A 52 -2.43 -7.11 -12.53
N PHE A 53 -2.75 -6.87 -11.25
CA PHE A 53 -2.34 -7.76 -10.16
C PHE A 53 -2.96 -9.16 -10.25
N TYR A 54 -4.24 -9.26 -10.60
CA TYR A 54 -4.89 -10.56 -10.78
C TYR A 54 -4.28 -11.35 -11.94
N LYS A 55 -3.96 -10.67 -13.04
CA LYS A 55 -3.24 -11.27 -14.17
C LYS A 55 -1.84 -11.69 -13.76
N PHE A 56 -1.14 -10.86 -12.99
CA PHE A 56 0.20 -11.17 -12.47
C PHE A 56 0.18 -12.42 -11.59
N LYS A 57 -0.81 -12.60 -10.70
CA LYS A 57 -0.96 -13.84 -9.91
C LYS A 57 -1.02 -15.09 -10.76
N THR A 58 -1.72 -15.00 -11.89
CA THR A 58 -1.82 -16.09 -12.88
C THR A 58 -0.48 -16.30 -13.58
N GLU A 59 0.19 -15.22 -13.99
CA GLU A 59 1.48 -15.28 -14.68
C GLU A 59 2.58 -15.92 -13.82
N SER A 60 2.68 -15.49 -12.57
CA SER A 60 3.72 -15.89 -11.61
C SER A 60 3.50 -17.29 -11.04
N SER A 61 2.27 -17.83 -11.15
CA SER A 61 1.92 -19.21 -10.81
C SER A 61 2.19 -20.20 -11.95
N GLY A 62 2.43 -19.70 -13.17
CA GLY A 62 2.57 -20.49 -14.40
C GLY A 62 3.93 -21.19 -14.56
N ASN A 63 4.57 -21.00 -15.71
CA ASN A 63 5.90 -21.55 -16.00
C ASN A 63 6.89 -20.43 -16.40
N ARG A 64 8.20 -20.74 -16.49
CA ARG A 64 9.25 -19.75 -16.78
C ARG A 64 9.09 -19.00 -18.11
N LYS A 65 8.27 -19.51 -19.05
CA LYS A 65 7.99 -18.84 -20.34
C LYS A 65 6.92 -17.75 -20.22
N THR A 66 6.14 -17.76 -19.14
CA THR A 66 5.14 -16.72 -18.93
C THR A 66 5.83 -15.38 -18.70
N LYS A 67 5.32 -14.34 -19.37
CA LYS A 67 5.80 -12.97 -19.17
C LYS A 67 5.35 -12.48 -17.79
N CYS A 68 6.04 -11.49 -17.25
CA CYS A 68 5.75 -10.91 -15.93
C CYS A 68 5.38 -9.43 -16.11
N ASP A 69 4.80 -9.12 -17.27
CA ASP A 69 4.59 -7.75 -17.73
C ASP A 69 3.54 -7.07 -16.84
N HIS A 70 2.53 -7.80 -16.38
CA HIS A 70 1.51 -7.26 -15.49
C HIS A 70 2.07 -6.94 -14.10
N GLY A 71 2.95 -7.78 -13.57
CA GLY A 71 3.67 -7.46 -12.33
C GLY A 71 4.51 -6.19 -12.44
N THR A 72 5.11 -5.94 -13.61
CA THR A 72 5.88 -4.72 -13.88
C THR A 72 4.98 -3.49 -13.95
N LYS A 73 3.78 -3.62 -14.54
CA LYS A 73 2.77 -2.55 -14.54
C LYS A 73 2.28 -2.24 -13.14
N CYS A 74 2.04 -3.24 -12.29
CA CYS A 74 1.68 -3.03 -10.89
C CYS A 74 2.72 -2.14 -10.18
N VAL A 75 4.01 -2.48 -10.31
CA VAL A 75 5.11 -1.68 -9.74
C VAL A 75 5.11 -0.26 -10.28
N THR A 76 4.90 -0.11 -11.59
CA THR A 76 4.90 1.20 -12.25
C THR A 76 3.77 2.08 -11.74
N ILE A 77 2.54 1.57 -11.72
CA ILE A 77 1.36 2.28 -11.21
C ILE A 77 1.60 2.66 -9.75
N TYR A 78 2.04 1.72 -8.91
CA TYR A 78 2.31 1.99 -7.49
C TYR A 78 3.29 3.15 -7.31
N LYS A 79 4.45 3.11 -7.99
CA LYS A 79 5.50 4.13 -7.88
C LYS A 79 5.07 5.51 -8.36
N GLN A 80 4.16 5.60 -9.34
CA GLN A 80 3.63 6.89 -9.80
C GLN A 80 2.81 7.61 -8.73
N HIS A 81 2.26 6.88 -7.77
CA HIS A 81 1.36 7.42 -6.74
C HIS A 81 1.99 7.44 -5.34
N VAL A 82 3.06 6.67 -5.10
CA VAL A 82 3.70 6.53 -3.77
C VAL A 82 4.19 7.87 -3.21
N ASP A 83 4.86 8.71 -4.02
CA ASP A 83 5.44 9.98 -3.58
C ASP A 83 4.39 10.97 -3.06
N LYS A 84 3.19 10.94 -3.66
CA LYS A 84 2.06 11.77 -3.22
C LYS A 84 1.51 11.24 -1.90
N CYS A 85 1.42 9.93 -1.76
CA CYS A 85 0.92 9.28 -0.56
C CYS A 85 1.83 9.43 0.66
N GLN A 86 3.15 9.46 0.46
CA GLN A 86 4.11 9.72 1.55
C GLN A 86 3.96 11.11 2.17
N LYS A 87 3.40 12.09 1.43
CA LYS A 87 3.16 13.46 1.92
C LYS A 87 1.80 13.62 2.59
N LYS A 88 0.79 12.83 2.18
CA LYS A 88 -0.58 12.87 2.71
C LYS A 88 -1.27 11.52 2.51
N TYR A 89 -1.10 10.62 3.49
CA TYR A 89 -1.52 9.21 3.34
C TYR A 89 -3.02 8.97 3.56
N GLU A 90 -3.75 9.90 4.18
CA GLU A 90 -5.13 9.70 4.64
C GLU A 90 -6.20 9.70 3.53
N ASN A 91 -5.82 9.89 2.25
CA ASN A 91 -6.79 9.83 1.16
C ASN A 91 -7.13 8.39 0.75
N GLY A 92 -8.28 8.22 0.08
CA GLY A 92 -8.81 6.91 -0.29
C GLY A 92 -7.85 6.09 -1.17
N LEU A 93 -7.20 6.72 -2.15
CA LEU A 93 -6.20 6.06 -2.99
C LEU A 93 -5.03 5.51 -2.17
N CYS A 94 -4.45 6.32 -1.28
CA CYS A 94 -3.27 5.97 -0.51
C CYS A 94 -3.53 4.84 0.50
N ILE A 95 -4.69 4.84 1.18
CA ILE A 95 -5.12 3.74 2.05
C ILE A 95 -5.19 2.43 1.25
N ASN A 96 -5.76 2.48 0.04
CA ASN A 96 -5.85 1.30 -0.81
C ASN A 96 -4.48 0.85 -1.36
N LEU A 97 -3.55 1.76 -1.63
CA LEU A 97 -2.18 1.43 -2.01
C LEU A 97 -1.40 0.77 -0.86
N ILE A 98 -1.63 1.18 0.39
CA ILE A 98 -1.06 0.49 1.57
C ILE A 98 -1.57 -0.94 1.64
N MET A 99 -2.89 -1.15 1.50
CA MET A 99 -3.48 -2.48 1.49
C MET A 99 -2.98 -3.33 0.32
N PHE A 100 -2.84 -2.72 -0.86
CA PHE A 100 -2.31 -3.38 -2.05
C PHE A 100 -0.89 -3.89 -1.81
N LYS A 101 0.00 -3.06 -1.23
CA LYS A 101 1.38 -3.46 -0.95
C LYS A 101 1.42 -4.71 -0.07
N ASN A 102 0.60 -4.80 0.97
CA ASN A 102 0.54 -5.98 1.82
C ASN A 102 0.20 -7.26 1.04
N GLN A 103 -0.83 -7.19 0.19
CA GLN A 103 -1.22 -8.34 -0.65
C GLN A 103 -0.16 -8.68 -1.70
N TYR A 104 0.51 -7.65 -2.22
CA TYR A 104 1.57 -7.80 -3.20
C TYR A 104 2.79 -8.49 -2.59
N ASP A 105 3.22 -8.05 -1.41
CA ASP A 105 4.35 -8.62 -0.66
C ASP A 105 4.09 -10.09 -0.32
N GLU A 106 2.89 -10.42 0.18
CA GLU A 106 2.48 -11.81 0.41
C GLU A 106 2.54 -12.63 -0.89
N HIS A 107 2.13 -12.05 -2.01
CA HIS A 107 2.14 -12.76 -3.29
C HIS A 107 3.56 -13.03 -3.81
N ILE A 108 4.44 -12.03 -3.78
CA ILE A 108 5.82 -12.18 -4.27
C ILE A 108 6.65 -13.13 -3.40
N GLU A 109 6.33 -13.28 -2.12
CA GLU A 109 6.96 -14.28 -1.24
C GLU A 109 6.59 -15.71 -1.64
N ASN A 110 5.39 -15.91 -2.20
CA ASN A 110 4.82 -17.23 -2.45
C ASN A 110 4.77 -17.62 -3.94
N MET A 111 5.13 -16.71 -4.85
CA MET A 111 5.07 -17.00 -6.29
C MET A 111 6.12 -18.02 -6.72
N LYS A 112 5.93 -18.66 -7.88
CA LYS A 112 6.89 -19.67 -8.39
C LYS A 112 7.88 -19.08 -9.38
N TRP A 113 7.44 -18.08 -10.13
CA TRP A 113 8.20 -17.41 -11.18
C TRP A 113 8.14 -15.90 -11.02
N CYS A 114 8.89 -15.17 -11.85
CA CYS A 114 8.96 -13.71 -11.88
C CYS A 114 9.81 -13.02 -10.79
N HIS A 115 10.38 -13.74 -9.81
CA HIS A 115 11.24 -13.16 -8.77
C HIS A 115 12.37 -12.27 -9.30
N GLU A 116 13.05 -12.70 -10.36
CA GLU A 116 14.17 -11.95 -10.94
C GLU A 116 13.75 -10.71 -11.75
N LYS A 117 12.45 -10.57 -12.06
CA LYS A 117 11.91 -9.54 -12.96
C LYS A 117 11.11 -8.46 -12.25
N ILE A 118 10.79 -8.69 -10.99
CA ILE A 118 9.83 -7.90 -10.23
C ILE A 118 10.52 -7.26 -9.03
N GLN A 119 10.15 -6.01 -8.73
CA GLN A 119 10.74 -5.23 -7.65
C GLN A 119 9.83 -5.23 -6.44
N HIS A 120 10.43 -5.18 -5.24
CA HIS A 120 9.69 -4.87 -4.02
C HIS A 120 9.16 -3.43 -4.06
N LEU A 121 8.04 -3.21 -3.38
CA LEU A 121 7.41 -1.90 -3.27
C LEU A 121 7.88 -1.20 -2.01
N ASP A 122 8.16 0.10 -2.12
CA ASP A 122 8.49 0.94 -0.95
C ASP A 122 7.26 1.15 -0.07
N SER A 123 7.45 1.32 1.24
CA SER A 123 6.34 1.62 2.15
C SER A 123 5.87 3.08 2.00
N ILE A 124 4.55 3.28 1.97
CA ILE A 124 3.91 4.61 1.97
C ILE A 124 3.91 5.22 3.37
N GLU A 125 3.57 4.40 4.36
CA GLU A 125 3.67 4.77 5.77
C GLU A 125 5.13 4.55 6.18
N SER A 126 5.82 5.59 6.63
CA SER A 126 7.05 5.38 7.42
C SER A 126 6.64 4.50 8.58
N ASP A 127 7.27 3.33 8.78
CA ASP A 127 6.94 2.43 9.89
C ASP A 127 6.63 3.25 11.16
N ILE A 128 5.35 3.49 11.46
CA ILE A 128 4.98 4.32 12.62
C ILE A 128 5.52 3.63 13.87
N LYS A 129 5.64 2.29 13.82
CA LYS A 129 6.40 1.47 14.76
C LYS A 129 7.82 1.96 14.99
N THR A 130 8.58 2.29 13.96
CA THR A 130 9.98 2.75 14.08
C THR A 130 10.08 4.14 14.69
N ILE A 131 9.14 5.04 14.33
CA ILE A 131 9.06 6.40 14.93
C ILE A 131 8.68 6.33 16.41
N ILE A 132 7.77 5.44 16.79
CA ILE A 132 7.36 5.24 18.19
C ILE A 132 8.47 4.53 18.99
N LEU A 133 9.19 3.55 18.43
CA LEU A 133 10.20 2.79 19.18
C LEU A 133 11.45 3.61 19.51
N LEU A 134 11.84 4.52 18.61
CA LEU A 134 13.05 5.31 18.74
C LEU A 134 13.16 6.08 20.08
N PRO A 135 12.14 6.83 20.54
CA PRO A 135 12.20 7.51 21.84
C PRO A 135 12.32 6.52 23.01
N PHE A 136 11.68 5.35 22.97
CA PHE A 136 11.81 4.35 24.05
C PHE A 136 13.23 3.80 24.17
N VAL A 137 13.88 3.49 23.04
CA VAL A 137 15.26 2.99 23.03
C VAL A 137 16.22 4.05 23.57
N VAL A 138 16.05 5.31 23.16
CA VAL A 138 16.88 6.44 23.65
C VAL A 138 16.70 6.62 25.16
N MET A 139 15.47 6.56 25.68
CA MET A 139 15.21 6.68 27.12
C MET A 139 15.85 5.53 27.93
N ILE A 140 15.83 4.30 27.41
CA ILE A 140 16.48 3.14 28.05
C ILE A 140 18.00 3.35 28.10
N VAL A 141 18.61 3.78 26.99
CA VAL A 141 20.06 4.03 26.94
C VAL A 141 20.48 5.12 27.93
N ILE A 142 19.75 6.23 27.99
CA ILE A 142 20.02 7.31 28.95
C ILE A 142 19.91 6.80 30.39
N SER A 143 18.88 6.00 30.68
CA SER A 143 18.68 5.43 32.02
C SER A 143 19.82 4.50 32.44
N ILE A 144 20.32 3.67 31.52
CA ILE A 144 21.48 2.80 31.76
C ILE A 144 22.73 3.64 32.02
N ILE A 145 22.99 4.68 31.23
CA ILE A 145 24.14 5.57 31.43
C ILE A 145 24.09 6.23 32.82
N LEU A 146 22.92 6.75 33.23
CA LEU A 146 22.73 7.36 34.54
C LEU A 146 22.96 6.37 35.69
N LEU A 147 22.49 5.13 35.56
CA LEU A 147 22.72 4.08 36.56
C LEU A 147 24.20 3.71 36.68
N LEU A 148 24.92 3.62 35.56
CA LEU A 148 26.36 3.36 35.55
C LEU A 148 27.13 4.51 36.20
N LEU A 149 26.80 5.76 35.87
CA LEU A 149 27.40 6.96 36.48
C LEU A 149 27.14 7.01 37.99
N TYR A 150 25.90 6.76 38.42
CA TYR A 150 25.55 6.70 39.84
C TYR A 150 26.39 5.67 40.60
N LYS A 151 26.52 4.46 40.03
CA LYS A 151 27.32 3.39 40.63
C LYS A 151 28.80 3.76 40.74
N VAL A 152 29.37 4.39 39.70
CA VAL A 152 30.77 4.84 39.69
C VAL A 152 30.98 5.95 40.74
N CYS A 153 30.14 6.98 40.75
CA CYS A 153 30.24 8.08 41.72
C CYS A 153 30.09 7.60 43.16
N ASN A 154 29.13 6.70 43.43
CA ASN A 154 28.94 6.14 44.78
C ASN A 154 30.17 5.32 45.24
N ASN A 155 30.76 4.52 44.35
CA ASN A 155 31.99 3.78 44.64
C ASN A 155 33.19 4.71 44.86
N THR A 156 33.29 5.83 44.13
CA THR A 156 34.34 6.83 44.33
C THR A 156 34.19 7.57 45.66
N ILE A 157 32.96 7.84 46.09
CA ILE A 157 32.68 8.47 47.41
C ILE A 157 33.05 7.51 48.54
N LEU A 158 32.73 6.22 48.42
CA LEU A 158 33.03 5.21 49.44
C LEU A 158 34.54 4.91 49.57
N ASN A 159 35.32 5.06 48.49
CA ASN A 159 36.76 4.82 48.48
C ASN A 159 37.62 6.02 48.94
N ASN A 160 36.99 7.18 49.19
CA ASN A 160 37.66 8.41 49.65
C ASN A 160 37.41 8.72 51.14
N PHE A 161 36.81 7.79 51.88
CA PHE A 161 36.71 7.76 53.35
C PHE A 161 37.44 6.51 53.88
#